data_AF-A0A661JJU6-F1
#
_entry.id   AF-A0A661JJU6-F1
#
_cell.length_a   1.000
_cell.length_b   1.000
_cell.length_c   1.000
_cell.angle_alpha   90.00
_cell.angle_beta   90.00
_cell.angle_gamma   90.00
#
_symmetry.space_group_name_H-M   'P 1'
#
loop_
_entity.id
_entity.type
_entity.pdbx_description
1 polymer ?
#
loop_
_entity_poly.entity_id
_entity_poly.type
_entity_poly.pdbx_seq_one_letter_code
_entity_poly.pdbx_strand_id
1 'polypeptide(L)'
;MALLIGYGEAVGIFDIWQLKRLKEKVSFEEVVLFARRRPTERVIREAQEVGIEIRTAQDPKGEAKGLAERLRRGGREVKVKALEELADRSIMRDVF
;
A
#
# COMPACT_ATOMS: atom_id res chain seq x y z
N MET A 1 10.65 11.40 -5.22
CA MET A 1 10.51 10.02 -4.71
C MET A 1 9.04 9.76 -4.45
N ALA A 2 8.53 8.64 -4.94
CA ALA A 2 7.09 8.36 -4.95
C ALA A 2 6.66 7.58 -3.70
N LEU A 3 5.45 7.84 -3.24
CA LEU A 3 4.78 7.12 -2.15
C LEU A 3 3.66 6.24 -2.69
N LEU A 4 3.52 5.04 -2.15
CA LEU A 4 2.42 4.15 -2.50
C LEU A 4 1.43 4.05 -1.33
N ILE A 5 0.17 4.37 -1.61
CA ILE A 5 -0.92 4.19 -0.66
C ILE A 5 -1.88 3.14 -1.21
N GLY A 6 -1.96 2.00 -0.53
CA GLY A 6 -2.89 0.92 -0.83
C GLY A 6 -4.16 1.01 0.02
N TYR A 7 -5.30 0.56 -0.50
CA TYR A 7 -6.52 0.40 0.31
C TYR A 7 -7.34 -0.84 -0.06
N GLY A 8 -8.02 -1.45 0.91
CA GLY A 8 -8.93 -2.57 0.66
C GLY A 8 -9.61 -3.13 1.91
N GLU A 9 -10.32 -4.23 1.75
CA GLU A 9 -11.10 -4.86 2.83
C GLU A 9 -10.21 -5.58 3.85
N ALA A 10 -9.22 -6.35 3.38
CA ALA A 10 -8.30 -7.11 4.21
C ALA A 10 -6.89 -7.12 3.57
N VAL A 11 -5.87 -7.19 4.42
CA VAL A 11 -4.47 -7.37 4.00
C VAL A 11 -4.01 -8.75 4.43
N GLY A 12 -3.56 -9.55 3.46
CA GLY A 12 -3.00 -10.87 3.66
C GLY A 12 -1.48 -10.90 3.52
N ILE A 13 -0.90 -12.06 3.85
CA ILE A 13 0.55 -12.30 3.75
C ILE A 13 1.05 -12.15 2.30
N PHE A 14 0.22 -12.56 1.33
CA PHE A 14 0.57 -12.51 -0.08
C PHE A 14 0.68 -11.07 -0.58
N ASP A 15 -0.18 -10.15 -0.11
CA ASP A 15 -0.13 -8.73 -0.46
C ASP A 15 1.19 -8.10 0.00
N ILE A 16 1.63 -8.42 1.22
CA ILE A 16 2.91 -7.93 1.77
C ILE A 16 4.09 -8.43 0.93
N TRP A 17 4.09 -9.71 0.53
CA TRP A 17 5.17 -10.26 -0.30
C TRP A 17 5.20 -9.67 -1.71
N GLN A 18 4.04 -9.40 -2.31
CA GLN A 18 3.95 -8.72 -3.60
C GLN A 18 4.47 -7.28 -3.50
N LEU A 19 4.09 -6.56 -2.44
CA LEU A 19 4.54 -5.20 -2.20
C LEU A 19 6.03 -5.12 -1.88
N LYS A 20 6.59 -6.10 -1.17
CA LYS A 20 8.05 -6.23 -1.00
C LYS A 20 8.76 -6.28 -2.35
N ARG A 21 8.32 -7.17 -3.25
CA ARG A 21 8.87 -7.28 -4.61
C ARG A 21 8.68 -6.01 -5.42
N LEU A 22 7.57 -5.30 -5.22
CA LEU A 22 7.29 -4.04 -5.90
C LEU A 22 8.20 -2.91 -5.40
N LYS A 23 8.43 -2.78 -4.09
CA LYS A 23 9.37 -1.80 -3.50
C LYS A 23 10.80 -1.99 -3.99
N GLU A 24 11.21 -3.25 -4.21
CA GLU A 24 12.54 -3.57 -4.75
C GLU A 24 12.70 -3.12 -6.22
N LYS A 25 11.61 -3.14 -7.00
CA LYS A 25 11.62 -2.77 -8.43
C LYS A 25 11.37 -1.30 -8.68
N VAL A 26 10.45 -0.73 -7.93
CA VAL A 26 10.02 0.66 -8.02
C VAL A 26 10.38 1.26 -6.67
N SER A 27 11.40 2.11 -6.62
CA SER A 27 11.93 2.71 -5.38
C SER A 27 10.92 3.65 -4.72
N PHE A 28 9.86 3.07 -4.14
CA PHE A 28 8.93 3.75 -3.27
C PHE A 28 9.61 3.98 -1.92
N GLU A 29 9.66 5.23 -1.50
CA GLU A 29 10.26 5.63 -0.22
C GLU A 29 9.47 5.06 0.96
N GLU A 30 8.15 5.06 0.84
CA GLU A 30 7.22 4.69 1.90
C GLU A 30 5.96 4.07 1.29
N VAL A 31 5.44 3.05 1.97
CA VAL A 31 4.23 2.32 1.57
C VAL A 31 3.30 2.21 2.76
N VAL A 32 2.07 2.71 2.58
CA VAL A 32 1.03 2.72 3.61
C VAL A 32 -0.19 1.98 3.08
N LEU A 33 -0.70 1.00 3.83
CA LEU A 33 -1.90 0.24 3.49
C LEU A 33 -3.03 0.57 4.46
N PHE A 34 -4.19 0.89 3.92
CA PHE A 34 -5.42 1.03 4.68
C PHE A 34 -6.28 -0.23 4.50
N ALA A 35 -6.63 -0.88 5.60
CA ALA A 35 -7.48 -2.06 5.59
C ALA A 35 -8.72 -1.84 6.45
N ARG A 36 -9.86 -2.40 6.06
CA ARG A 36 -11.03 -2.38 6.96
C ARG A 36 -10.87 -3.36 8.11
N ARG A 37 -10.42 -4.56 7.80
CA ARG A 37 -10.20 -5.62 8.78
C ARG A 37 -8.80 -5.53 9.35
N ARG A 38 -8.70 -5.76 10.66
CA ARG A 38 -7.41 -5.87 11.34
C ARG A 38 -6.65 -7.08 10.78
N PRO A 39 -5.40 -6.91 10.31
CA PRO A 39 -4.58 -8.03 9.87
C PRO A 39 -4.20 -8.94 11.04
N THR A 40 -3.80 -10.17 10.74
CA THR A 40 -3.25 -11.08 11.75
C THR A 40 -1.88 -10.59 12.23
N GLU A 41 -1.45 -11.01 13.42
CA GLU A 41 -0.14 -10.63 13.95
C GLU A 41 1.02 -11.02 13.02
N ARG A 42 0.90 -12.18 12.35
CA ARG A 42 1.88 -12.62 11.36
C ARG A 42 2.02 -11.62 10.21
N VAL A 43 0.90 -11.12 9.69
CA VAL A 43 0.89 -10.12 8.61
C VAL A 43 1.50 -8.80 9.08
N ILE A 44 1.20 -8.37 10.31
CA ILE A 44 1.76 -7.15 10.89
C ILE A 44 3.29 -7.25 11.02
N ARG A 45 3.81 -8.38 11.54
CA ARG A 45 5.26 -8.59 11.68
C ARG A 45 5.96 -8.54 10.33
N GLU A 46 5.43 -9.26 9.35
CA GLU A 46 6.02 -9.31 8.00
C GLU A 46 6.00 -7.93 7.33
N ALA A 47 4.92 -7.16 7.51
CA ALA A 47 4.84 -5.80 7.00
C ALA A 47 5.89 -4.87 7.64
N GLN A 48 6.12 -4.99 8.95
CA GLN A 48 7.15 -4.22 9.66
C GLN A 48 8.56 -4.55 9.16
N GLU A 49 8.88 -5.83 8.94
CA GLU A 49 10.18 -6.27 8.42
C GLU A 49 10.52 -5.65 7.05
N VAL A 50 9.51 -5.36 6.23
CA VAL A 50 9.68 -4.77 4.89
C VAL A 50 9.42 -3.25 4.86
N GLY A 51 9.17 -2.63 6.02
CA GLY A 51 8.85 -1.21 6.15
C GLY A 51 7.57 -0.82 5.41
N ILE A 52 6.50 -1.61 5.57
CA ILE A 52 5.15 -1.29 5.13
C ILE A 52 4.31 -0.98 6.36
N GLU A 53 3.68 0.18 6.37
CA GLU A 53 2.75 0.55 7.43
C GLU A 53 1.34 0.03 7.09
N ILE A 54 0.67 -0.62 8.05
CA ILE A 54 -0.74 -1.01 7.89
C ILE A 54 -1.59 -0.25 8.92
N ARG A 55 -2.61 0.45 8.44
CA ARG A 55 -3.59 1.17 9.24
C ARG A 55 -4.96 0.54 9.06
N THR A 56 -5.69 0.36 10.16
CA THR A 56 -7.08 -0.12 10.11
C THR A 56 -8.04 1.07 10.11
N ALA A 57 -9.03 1.09 9.21
CA ALA A 57 -9.97 2.19 9.07
C ALA A 57 -11.38 1.69 8.68
N GLN A 58 -12.44 2.38 9.13
CA GLN A 58 -13.82 2.02 8.73
C GLN A 58 -14.08 2.32 7.24
N ASP A 59 -13.50 3.41 6.72
CA ASP A 59 -13.46 3.75 5.29
C ASP A 59 -12.00 3.81 4.80
N PRO A 60 -11.40 2.67 4.42
CA PRO A 60 -10.03 2.62 3.93
C PRO A 60 -9.78 3.50 2.70
N LYS A 61 -10.77 3.60 1.81
CA LYS A 61 -10.65 4.37 0.56
C LYS A 61 -10.65 5.87 0.85
N GLY A 62 -11.54 6.32 1.72
CA GLY A 62 -11.58 7.71 2.17
C GLY A 62 -10.29 8.13 2.84
N GLU A 63 -9.79 7.34 3.79
CA GLU A 63 -8.53 7.61 4.49
C GLU A 63 -7.33 7.63 3.54
N ALA A 64 -7.24 6.66 2.62
CA ALA A 64 -6.16 6.61 1.63
C ALA A 64 -6.16 7.86 0.72
N LYS A 65 -7.33 8.29 0.25
CA LYS A 65 -7.47 9.50 -0.55
C LYS A 65 -7.13 10.76 0.25
N GLY A 66 -7.62 10.87 1.47
CA GLY A 66 -7.36 12.02 2.34
C GLY A 66 -5.87 12.17 2.66
N LEU A 67 -5.18 11.06 2.95
CA LEU A 67 -3.73 11.07 3.14
C LEU A 67 -3.00 11.47 1.85
N ALA A 68 -3.42 10.92 0.70
CA ALA A 68 -2.81 11.24 -0.59
C ALA A 68 -2.96 12.72 -0.94
N GLU A 69 -4.14 13.32 -0.75
CA GLU A 69 -4.36 14.74 -0.99
C GLU A 69 -3.49 15.61 -0.09
N ARG A 70 -3.38 15.26 1.21
CA ARG A 70 -2.53 15.98 2.15
C ARG A 70 -1.06 15.96 1.73
N LEU A 71 -0.55 14.79 1.33
CA LEU A 71 0.84 14.62 0.89
C LEU A 71 1.12 15.31 -0.45
N ARG A 72 0.16 15.26 -1.39
CA ARG A 72 0.25 15.98 -2.67
C ARG A 72 0.28 17.49 -2.49
N ARG A 73 -0.52 18.05 -1.57
CA ARG A 73 -0.45 19.47 -1.20
C ARG A 73 0.91 19.86 -0.64
N GLY A 74 1.61 18.92 0.01
CA GLY A 74 3.00 19.08 0.46
C GLY A 74 4.05 18.87 -0.64
N GLY A 75 3.66 18.73 -1.91
CA GLY A 75 4.57 18.55 -3.04
C GLY A 75 5.11 17.13 -3.21
N ARG A 76 4.57 16.12 -2.49
CA ARG A 76 5.00 14.73 -2.66
C ARG A 76 4.26 14.05 -3.80
N GLU A 77 4.98 13.20 -4.53
CA GLU A 77 4.40 12.34 -5.56
C GLU A 77 3.77 11.12 -4.89
N VAL A 78 2.47 10.91 -5.08
CA VAL A 78 1.70 9.84 -4.41
C VAL A 78 0.85 9.06 -5.40
N LYS A 79 1.01 7.74 -5.41
CA LYS A 79 0.16 6.79 -6.11
C LYS A 79 -0.81 6.15 -5.12
N VAL A 80 -2.09 6.14 -5.48
CA VAL A 80 -3.15 5.52 -4.68
C VAL A 80 -3.72 4.37 -5.49
N LYS A 81 -3.77 3.17 -4.90
CA LYS A 81 -4.22 1.94 -5.57
C LYS A 81 -5.05 1.07 -4.64
N ALA A 82 -6.03 0.35 -5.21
CA ALA A 82 -6.68 -0.71 -4.45
C ALA A 82 -5.73 -1.91 -4.27
N LEU A 83 -5.87 -2.66 -3.17
CA LEU A 83 -5.08 -3.86 -2.92
C LEU A 83 -5.25 -4.90 -4.04
N GLU A 84 -6.47 -5.03 -4.57
CA GLU A 84 -6.78 -5.92 -5.70
C GLU A 84 -5.98 -5.56 -6.95
N GLU A 85 -5.80 -4.26 -7.25
CA GLU A 85 -4.96 -3.80 -8.37
C GLU A 85 -3.48 -4.10 -8.12
N LEU A 86 -3.02 -4.06 -6.86
CA LEU A 86 -1.63 -4.34 -6.49
C LEU A 86 -1.31 -5.84 -6.53
N ALA A 87 -2.32 -6.69 -6.29
CA ALA A 87 -2.21 -8.13 -6.35
C ALA A 87 -2.29 -8.66 -7.79
N ASP A 88 -2.99 -7.95 -8.67
CA ASP A 88 -3.13 -8.36 -10.07
C ASP A 88 -1.80 -8.19 -10.84
N ARG A 89 -1.39 -9.27 -11.51
CA ARG A 89 -0.09 -9.38 -12.20
C ARG A 89 0.05 -8.42 -13.39
N SER A 90 -1.01 -7.71 -13.76
CA SER A 90 -1.06 -6.75 -14.85
C SER A 90 -0.20 -5.49 -14.62
N ILE A 91 0.06 -5.08 -13.37
CA ILE A 91 0.98 -3.95 -13.10
C ILE A 91 2.42 -4.27 -13.56
N MET A 92 2.85 -5.54 -13.64
CA MET A 92 4.17 -5.86 -14.23
C MET A 92 4.24 -5.61 -15.75
N ARG A 93 3.11 -5.44 -16.44
CA ARG A 93 3.07 -5.20 -17.90
C ARG A 93 2.97 -3.72 -18.27
N ASP A 94 2.33 -2.88 -17.46
CA ASP A 94 2.08 -1.45 -17.79
C ASP A 94 3.13 -0.46 -17.27
N VAL A 95 4.24 -0.93 -16.69
CA VAL A 95 5.40 -0.09 -16.33
C VAL A 95 6.50 -0.13 -17.41
N PHE A 96 6.24 -0.80 -18.55
CA PHE A 96 7.11 -0.84 -19.73
C PHE A 96 6.54 0.00 -20.87
#